data_AF-A0A090M4X2-F1
#
_entry.id   AF-A0A090M4X2-F1
#
_cell.length_a   1.000
_cell.length_b   1.000
_cell.length_c   1.000
_cell.angle_alpha   90.00
_cell.angle_beta   90.00
_cell.angle_gamma   90.00
#
_symmetry.space_group_name_H-M   'P 1'
#
loop_
_entity.id
_entity.type
_entity.pdbx_description
1 polymer ?
#
loop_
_entity_poly.entity_id
_entity_poly.type
_entity_poly.pdbx_seq_one_letter_code
_entity_poly.pdbx_strand_id
1 'polypeptide(L)'
;MPTSIARAVTLARGSWTTRARRQRARGAIGRVKGGDGEIERFRGADADATPATTPTAKDYVAVNGVKLVVDFEVHYDTTFGEDVCIVGSHDALGAWDLDKAAAMTWTEGSVWKLAVELPAGGVFFYKYVVRDANGEVVRWQDGNNSMLVLPESWNVPSGSRYLVEDNFAGLPNDTTEISQCLLASKLMSVHGEKAELMQQLEVQKNMTHTALEELLIAREELAKVQTKLLGSSVPDGQQNGSVR
;
A
#
# COMPACT_ATOMS: atom_id res chain seq x y z
N MET A 1 27.11 8.41 -31.36
CA MET A 1 26.99 7.55 -30.16
C MET A 1 25.62 6.90 -30.21
N PRO A 2 25.48 5.57 -30.32
CA PRO A 2 24.18 4.93 -30.44
C PRO A 2 23.49 4.84 -29.07
N THR A 3 22.26 5.34 -29.00
CA THR A 3 21.37 5.28 -27.83
C THR A 3 20.80 3.87 -27.72
N SER A 4 21.18 3.13 -26.68
CA SER A 4 20.70 1.77 -26.45
C SER A 4 19.33 1.81 -25.79
N ILE A 5 18.27 1.48 -26.55
CA ILE A 5 16.93 1.21 -26.01
C ILE A 5 16.96 -0.22 -25.45
N ALA A 6 16.86 -0.36 -24.13
CA ALA A 6 16.75 -1.67 -23.49
C ALA A 6 15.31 -2.20 -23.68
N ARG A 7 15.13 -3.13 -24.64
CA ARG A 7 13.93 -3.97 -24.71
C ARG A 7 14.11 -5.15 -23.75
N ALA A 8 13.12 -5.39 -22.89
CA ALA A 8 13.14 -6.52 -21.97
C ALA A 8 13.19 -7.84 -22.75
N VAL A 9 14.24 -8.62 -22.50
CA VAL A 9 14.45 -9.95 -23.06
C VAL A 9 13.50 -10.93 -22.37
N THR A 10 12.66 -11.57 -23.19
CA THR A 10 11.78 -12.68 -22.82
C THR A 10 12.62 -13.88 -22.37
N LEU A 11 12.55 -14.24 -21.08
CA LEU A 11 12.90 -15.59 -20.64
C LEU A 11 11.64 -16.45 -20.67
N ALA A 12 11.71 -17.47 -21.52
CA ALA A 12 10.61 -18.35 -21.84
C ALA A 12 10.46 -19.48 -20.80
N ARG A 13 9.18 -19.86 -20.61
CA ARG A 13 8.62 -21.18 -20.26
C ARG A 13 8.59 -21.61 -18.78
N GLY A 14 7.39 -21.51 -18.23
CA GLY A 14 6.82 -22.47 -17.28
C GLY A 14 5.30 -22.54 -17.48
N SER A 15 4.80 -23.63 -18.08
CA SER A 15 3.40 -23.83 -18.43
C SER A 15 2.51 -24.02 -17.18
N TRP A 16 1.47 -23.21 -17.04
CA TRP A 16 0.32 -23.54 -16.19
C TRP A 16 -0.95 -23.37 -17.03
N THR A 17 -1.60 -24.49 -17.32
CA THR A 17 -2.82 -24.55 -18.11
C THR A 17 -4.03 -24.14 -17.27
N THR A 18 -4.80 -23.21 -17.82
CA THR A 18 -6.06 -22.68 -17.32
C THR A 18 -7.17 -23.72 -17.27
N ARG A 19 -7.95 -23.77 -16.17
CA ARG A 19 -9.38 -24.16 -16.21
C ARG A 19 -10.14 -23.54 -15.04
N ALA A 20 -10.81 -22.41 -15.27
CA ALA A 20 -11.91 -21.94 -14.44
C ALA A 20 -13.19 -21.94 -15.28
N ARG A 21 -14.10 -22.83 -14.90
CA ARG A 21 -15.39 -23.11 -15.54
C ARG A 21 -16.37 -21.97 -15.23
N ARG A 22 -16.78 -21.19 -16.24
CA ARG A 22 -17.93 -20.26 -16.15
C ARG A 22 -19.23 -21.06 -16.17
N GLN A 23 -20.09 -20.86 -15.18
CA GLN A 23 -21.53 -21.13 -15.30
C GLN A 23 -22.27 -19.79 -15.35
N ARG A 24 -22.95 -19.55 -16.49
CA ARG A 24 -23.90 -18.44 -16.68
C ARG A 24 -25.25 -18.86 -16.09
N ALA A 25 -25.76 -18.10 -15.14
CA ALA A 25 -27.17 -18.16 -14.75
C ALA A 25 -28.00 -17.30 -15.71
N ARG A 26 -29.00 -17.89 -16.34
CA ARG A 26 -30.03 -17.21 -17.15
C ARG A 26 -31.05 -16.60 -16.20
N GLY A 27 -31.20 -15.27 -16.21
CA GLY A 27 -32.35 -14.59 -15.62
C GLY A 27 -33.57 -14.72 -16.54
N ALA A 28 -34.65 -15.29 -16.03
CA ALA A 28 -35.97 -15.22 -16.63
C ALA A 28 -36.79 -14.19 -15.85
N ILE A 29 -37.41 -13.27 -16.59
CA ILE A 29 -38.26 -12.18 -16.12
C ILE A 29 -39.67 -12.73 -15.95
N GLY A 30 -40.30 -12.46 -14.79
CA GLY A 30 -41.67 -12.86 -14.48
C GLY A 30 -42.35 -11.87 -13.55
N ARG A 31 -43.24 -11.08 -14.13
CA ARG A 31 -44.07 -9.99 -13.59
C ARG A 31 -45.17 -10.48 -12.64
N VAL A 32 -45.47 -9.74 -11.56
CA VAL A 32 -46.80 -9.72 -10.91
C VAL A 32 -47.13 -8.28 -10.49
N LYS A 33 -48.41 -7.91 -10.62
CA LYS A 33 -49.00 -6.56 -10.55
C LYS A 33 -49.97 -6.50 -9.36
N GLY A 34 -49.98 -5.38 -8.64
CA GLY A 34 -51.17 -4.76 -8.05
C GLY A 34 -51.44 -4.97 -6.54
N GLY A 35 -51.72 -3.87 -5.83
CA GLY A 35 -52.43 -3.91 -4.53
C GLY A 35 -52.06 -2.85 -3.49
N ASP A 36 -52.34 -1.59 -3.81
CA ASP A 36 -52.75 -0.43 -2.98
C ASP A 36 -52.73 -0.54 -1.43
N GLY A 37 -52.07 0.42 -0.76
CA GLY A 37 -52.19 0.60 0.69
C GLY A 37 -51.20 1.59 1.31
N GLU A 38 -51.59 2.87 1.31
CA GLU A 38 -51.37 3.89 2.35
C GLU A 38 -49.94 4.38 2.71
N ILE A 39 -49.87 5.71 2.84
CA ILE A 39 -48.66 6.53 2.92
C ILE A 39 -48.47 6.94 4.37
N GLU A 40 -47.46 6.39 5.07
CA GLU A 40 -47.00 6.96 6.34
C GLU A 40 -45.68 7.71 6.16
N ARG A 41 -45.78 9.04 6.26
CA ARG A 41 -44.63 9.95 6.41
C ARG A 41 -44.00 9.70 7.78
N PHE A 42 -42.82 9.09 7.80
CA PHE A 42 -41.90 9.20 8.93
C PHE A 42 -40.80 10.22 8.62
N ARG A 43 -40.80 11.30 9.39
CA ARG A 43 -39.78 12.36 9.44
C ARG A 43 -38.93 12.14 10.70
N GLY A 44 -37.61 12.12 10.53
CA GLY A 44 -36.58 12.08 11.59
C GLY A 44 -36.04 10.67 11.83
N ALA A 45 -34.75 10.40 11.94
CA ALA A 45 -33.60 11.26 12.17
C ALA A 45 -32.31 10.53 11.73
N ASP A 46 -31.35 11.29 11.22
CA ASP A 46 -29.90 11.13 11.33
C ASP A 46 -29.31 9.74 11.01
N ALA A 47 -29.18 9.45 9.72
CA ALA A 47 -28.19 8.49 9.25
C ALA A 47 -26.80 9.13 9.42
N ASP A 48 -26.14 8.79 10.52
CA ASP A 48 -24.71 8.99 10.75
C ASP A 48 -23.92 8.31 9.61
N ALA A 49 -23.73 9.06 8.54
CA ALA A 49 -22.82 8.72 7.47
C ALA A 49 -21.41 8.90 8.03
N THR A 50 -20.86 7.87 8.65
CA THR A 50 -19.42 7.77 8.90
C THR A 50 -18.70 8.03 7.58
N PRO A 51 -17.94 9.13 7.43
CA PRO A 51 -17.15 9.34 6.23
C PRO A 51 -16.10 8.23 6.17
N ALA A 52 -16.03 7.55 5.03
CA ALA A 52 -14.91 6.68 4.72
C ALA A 52 -13.64 7.55 4.73
N THR A 53 -12.93 7.52 5.84
CA THR A 53 -11.62 8.17 6.01
C THR A 53 -10.68 7.54 4.99
N THR A 54 -10.49 8.26 3.89
CA THR A 54 -9.37 8.04 2.98
C THR A 54 -8.10 8.28 3.82
N PRO A 55 -7.16 7.34 3.91
CA PRO A 55 -5.92 7.60 4.62
C PRO A 55 -5.09 8.58 3.78
N THR A 56 -5.31 9.88 4.00
CA THR A 56 -4.42 10.96 3.60
C THR A 56 -3.18 10.90 4.51
N ALA A 57 -2.36 9.87 4.34
CA ALA A 57 -1.02 9.86 4.92
C ALA A 57 -0.11 10.65 3.97
N LYS A 58 0.27 11.86 4.40
CA LYS A 58 1.20 12.76 3.70
C LYS A 58 2.65 12.26 3.65
N ASP A 59 2.92 11.05 4.13
CA ASP A 59 4.28 10.53 4.27
C ASP A 59 4.42 9.16 3.60
N TYR A 60 4.30 9.12 2.27
CA TYR A 60 5.01 8.09 1.50
C TYR A 60 6.50 8.46 1.52
N VAL A 61 7.20 8.06 2.57
CA VAL A 61 8.65 8.21 2.67
C VAL A 61 9.28 7.35 1.58
N ALA A 62 9.62 7.96 0.45
CA ALA A 62 10.55 7.38 -0.49
C ALA A 62 11.86 7.17 0.28
N VAL A 63 12.24 5.91 0.50
CA VAL A 63 13.36 5.53 1.37
C VAL A 63 14.70 6.14 0.91
N ASN A 64 14.77 6.77 -0.27
CA ASN A 64 15.98 7.46 -0.75
C ASN A 64 15.78 8.83 -1.45
N GLY A 65 14.58 9.44 -1.44
CA GLY A 65 14.36 10.75 -2.09
C GLY A 65 14.68 10.83 -3.59
N VAL A 66 14.93 9.68 -4.24
CA VAL A 66 15.23 9.59 -5.67
C VAL A 66 13.94 9.77 -6.44
N LYS A 67 13.92 10.78 -7.32
CA LYS A 67 12.82 11.00 -8.26
C LYS A 67 13.09 10.24 -9.54
N LEU A 68 12.06 9.58 -10.05
CA LEU A 68 12.05 8.88 -11.33
C LEU A 68 11.20 9.70 -12.31
N VAL A 69 11.72 9.89 -13.52
CA VAL A 69 10.93 10.50 -14.59
C VAL A 69 10.01 9.43 -15.16
N VAL A 70 8.71 9.68 -15.08
CA VAL A 70 7.64 8.84 -15.58
C VAL A 70 7.04 9.50 -16.82
N ASP A 71 7.15 8.83 -17.95
CA ASP A 71 6.58 9.26 -19.23
C ASP A 71 5.25 8.53 -19.41
N PHE A 72 4.14 9.26 -19.29
CA PHE A 72 2.79 8.77 -19.53
C PHE A 72 2.45 8.91 -21.00
N GLU A 73 1.95 7.84 -21.62
CA GLU A 73 1.46 7.80 -22.99
C GLU A 73 0.05 7.21 -23.01
N VAL A 74 -0.90 7.93 -23.60
CA VAL A 74 -2.27 7.43 -23.78
C VAL A 74 -2.74 7.72 -25.20
N HIS A 75 -3.36 6.73 -25.83
CA HIS A 75 -3.99 6.91 -27.13
C HIS A 75 -5.43 7.40 -26.96
N TYR A 76 -5.75 8.58 -27.47
CA TYR A 76 -7.10 9.15 -27.45
C TYR A 76 -7.32 10.15 -28.59
N ASP A 77 -8.36 9.91 -29.37
CA ASP A 77 -8.80 10.80 -30.45
C ASP A 77 -9.61 11.97 -29.87
N THR A 78 -9.03 13.17 -29.87
CA THR A 78 -9.72 14.40 -29.46
C THR A 78 -10.35 15.14 -30.64
N THR A 79 -11.34 15.96 -30.33
CA THR A 79 -11.87 16.96 -31.25
C THR A 79 -11.12 18.30 -31.10
N PHE A 80 -11.33 19.21 -32.05
CA PHE A 80 -10.64 20.50 -32.03
C PHE A 80 -11.04 21.33 -30.80
N GLY A 81 -10.04 21.76 -30.02
CA GLY A 81 -10.24 22.50 -28.79
C GLY A 81 -10.39 21.62 -27.54
N GLU A 82 -10.24 20.30 -27.66
CA GLU A 82 -10.16 19.41 -26.50
C GLU A 82 -8.71 19.09 -26.13
N ASP A 83 -8.41 19.12 -24.84
CA ASP A 83 -7.11 18.77 -24.27
C ASP A 83 -7.22 17.61 -23.28
N VAL A 84 -6.24 16.70 -23.32
CA VAL A 84 -6.14 15.60 -22.34
C VAL A 84 -5.24 16.03 -21.19
N CYS A 85 -5.72 15.78 -19.97
CA CYS A 85 -5.02 16.06 -18.73
C CYS A 85 -5.00 14.81 -17.84
N ILE A 86 -4.00 14.73 -16.94
CA ILE A 86 -3.92 13.71 -15.89
C ILE A 86 -4.16 14.38 -14.54
N VAL A 87 -5.00 13.76 -13.72
CA VAL A 87 -5.12 14.07 -12.29
C VAL A 87 -4.78 12.85 -11.46
N GLY A 88 -4.22 13.05 -10.27
CA GLY A 88 -3.90 11.94 -9.39
C GLY A 88 -3.54 12.33 -7.97
N SER A 89 -3.25 11.31 -7.18
CA SER A 89 -2.97 11.40 -5.74
C SER A 89 -1.71 12.19 -5.35
N HIS A 90 -0.73 12.33 -6.25
CA HIS A 90 0.50 13.06 -5.97
C HIS A 90 0.37 14.55 -6.32
N ASP A 91 1.13 15.41 -5.63
CA ASP A 91 1.14 16.85 -5.89
C ASP A 91 1.54 17.19 -7.33
N ALA A 92 2.47 16.43 -7.92
CA ALA A 92 2.87 16.61 -9.33
C ALA A 92 1.76 16.22 -10.33
N LEU A 93 0.73 15.50 -9.87
CA LEU A 93 -0.48 15.14 -10.62
C LEU A 93 -1.70 15.94 -10.13
N GLY A 94 -1.49 17.00 -9.36
CA GLY A 94 -2.55 17.89 -8.90
C GLY A 94 -3.28 17.46 -7.63
N ALA A 95 -2.91 16.36 -6.96
CA ALA A 95 -3.56 15.90 -5.72
C ALA A 95 -5.10 15.78 -5.81
N TRP A 96 -5.60 15.29 -6.95
CA TRP A 96 -7.03 15.21 -7.33
C TRP A 96 -7.74 16.56 -7.53
N ASP A 97 -7.00 17.67 -7.54
CA ASP A 97 -7.50 18.99 -7.91
C ASP A 97 -7.47 19.15 -9.43
N LEU A 98 -8.63 19.44 -10.03
CA LEU A 98 -8.74 19.67 -11.46
C LEU A 98 -8.00 20.94 -11.87
N ASP A 99 -7.97 22.00 -11.06
CA ASP A 99 -7.29 23.24 -11.45
C ASP A 99 -5.77 23.07 -11.53
N LYS A 100 -5.24 22.00 -10.92
CA LYS A 100 -3.82 21.63 -10.91
C LYS A 100 -3.53 20.37 -11.74
N ALA A 101 -4.47 19.96 -12.58
CA ALA A 101 -4.26 18.81 -13.45
C ALA A 101 -3.07 19.02 -14.38
N ALA A 102 -2.30 17.97 -14.61
CA ALA A 102 -1.16 18.03 -15.51
C ALA A 102 -1.64 17.87 -16.96
N ALA A 103 -1.54 18.95 -17.75
CA ALA A 103 -1.90 18.93 -19.16
C ALA A 103 -0.90 18.10 -19.98
N MET A 104 -1.40 17.23 -20.84
CA MET A 104 -0.57 16.40 -21.71
C MET A 104 -0.30 17.11 -23.04
N THR A 105 0.79 16.73 -23.71
CA THR A 105 1.13 17.23 -25.05
C THR A 105 0.65 16.24 -26.12
N TRP A 106 -0.14 16.71 -27.07
CA TRP A 106 -0.53 15.90 -28.22
C TRP A 106 0.66 15.64 -29.15
N THR A 107 0.75 14.41 -29.67
CA THR A 107 1.75 13.99 -30.65
C THR A 107 1.07 13.24 -31.81
N GLU A 108 1.80 13.08 -32.91
CA GLU A 108 1.28 12.41 -34.12
C GLU A 108 0.73 11.01 -33.81
N GLY A 109 -0.40 10.65 -34.44
CA GLY A 109 -1.06 9.37 -34.23
C GLY A 109 -2.00 9.33 -33.01
N SER A 110 -2.55 10.49 -32.59
CA SER A 110 -3.50 10.59 -31.47
C SER A 110 -2.94 10.08 -30.14
N VAL A 111 -1.62 10.24 -29.95
CA VAL A 111 -0.92 9.86 -28.72
C VAL A 111 -0.66 11.12 -27.90
N TRP A 112 -1.13 11.10 -26.66
CA TRP A 112 -0.89 12.16 -25.69
C TRP A 112 0.25 11.75 -24.76
N LYS A 113 1.22 12.65 -24.57
CA LYS A 113 2.43 12.39 -23.78
C LYS A 113 2.60 13.39 -22.64
N LEU A 114 3.05 12.92 -21.48
CA LEU A 114 3.39 13.76 -20.34
C LEU A 114 4.55 13.16 -19.55
N ALA A 115 5.58 13.96 -19.27
CA ALA A 115 6.69 13.56 -18.40
C ALA A 115 6.51 14.18 -17.01
N VAL A 116 6.49 13.36 -15.95
CA VAL A 116 6.36 13.79 -14.55
C VAL A 116 7.44 13.15 -13.69
N GLU A 117 8.01 13.91 -12.76
CA GLU A 117 8.90 13.36 -11.74
C GLU A 117 8.10 12.85 -10.54
N LEU A 118 8.20 11.54 -10.26
CA LEU A 118 7.54 10.88 -9.14
C LEU A 118 8.57 10.19 -8.22
N PRO A 119 8.31 10.11 -6.90
CA PRO A 119 9.22 9.40 -5.99
C PRO A 119 9.30 7.90 -6.32
N ALA A 120 10.51 7.38 -6.47
CA ALA A 120 10.75 5.95 -6.65
C ALA A 120 10.24 5.13 -5.45
N GLY A 121 9.75 3.91 -5.70
CA GLY A 121 9.14 3.05 -4.67
C GLY A 121 7.74 3.48 -4.22
N GLY A 122 7.21 4.59 -4.74
CA GLY A 122 5.88 5.11 -4.41
C GLY A 122 4.75 4.34 -5.10
N VAL A 123 3.56 4.42 -4.48
CA VAL A 123 2.30 3.95 -5.06
C VAL A 123 1.44 5.18 -5.34
N PHE A 124 0.97 5.31 -6.58
CA PHE A 124 0.22 6.47 -7.04
C PHE A 124 -1.06 6.03 -7.72
N PHE A 125 -2.15 6.74 -7.44
CA PHE A 125 -3.40 6.64 -8.18
C PHE A 125 -3.57 7.85 -9.08
N TYR A 126 -4.08 7.64 -10.28
CA TYR A 126 -4.30 8.69 -11.27
C TYR A 126 -5.47 8.35 -12.20
N LYS A 127 -5.93 9.34 -12.95
CA LYS A 127 -7.01 9.22 -13.92
C LYS A 127 -6.86 10.26 -15.02
N TYR A 128 -7.23 9.87 -16.25
CA TYR A 128 -7.25 10.78 -17.39
C TYR A 128 -8.56 11.54 -17.49
N VAL A 129 -8.47 12.79 -17.94
CA VAL A 129 -9.59 13.72 -18.09
C VAL A 129 -9.42 14.45 -19.42
N VAL A 130 -10.52 14.63 -20.15
CA VAL A 130 -10.59 15.47 -21.34
C VAL A 130 -11.29 16.77 -20.97
N ARG A 131 -10.70 17.89 -21.33
CA ARG A 131 -11.25 19.24 -21.13
C ARG A 131 -11.54 19.90 -22.45
N ASP A 132 -12.52 20.80 -22.46
CA ASP A 132 -12.76 21.68 -23.59
C ASP A 132 -11.87 22.94 -23.52
N ALA A 133 -11.99 23.80 -24.53
CA ALA A 133 -11.25 25.05 -24.62
C ALA A 133 -11.60 26.06 -23.50
N ASN A 134 -12.72 25.85 -22.78
CA ASN A 134 -13.11 26.67 -21.63
C ASN A 134 -12.55 26.12 -20.31
N GLY A 135 -11.89 24.96 -20.34
CA GLY A 135 -11.36 24.27 -19.17
C GLY A 135 -12.38 23.40 -18.44
N GLU A 136 -13.60 23.24 -18.97
CA GLU A 136 -14.62 22.36 -18.40
C GLU A 136 -14.31 20.89 -18.73
N VAL A 137 -14.63 20.01 -17.78
CA VAL A 137 -14.42 18.57 -17.97
C VAL A 137 -15.49 18.00 -18.89
N VAL A 138 -15.07 17.59 -20.08
CA VAL A 138 -15.92 16.95 -21.08
C VAL A 138 -16.08 15.46 -20.79
N ARG A 139 -14.96 14.80 -20.43
CA ARG A 139 -14.97 13.35 -20.26
C ARG A 139 -13.93 12.87 -19.25
N TRP A 140 -14.27 11.82 -18.52
CA TRP A 140 -13.36 11.07 -17.66
C TRP A 140 -12.97 9.75 -18.32
N GLN A 141 -11.78 9.24 -17.99
CA GLN A 141 -11.38 7.87 -18.31
C GLN A 141 -12.45 6.88 -17.82
N ASP A 142 -12.73 5.87 -18.64
CA ASP A 142 -13.67 4.82 -18.28
C ASP A 142 -13.08 3.91 -17.19
N GLY A 143 -13.94 3.37 -16.33
CA GLY A 143 -13.53 2.46 -15.26
C GLY A 143 -13.00 3.12 -13.99
N ASN A 144 -12.27 2.34 -13.19
CA ASN A 144 -11.71 2.77 -11.91
C ASN A 144 -10.42 3.57 -12.10
N ASN A 145 -9.93 4.20 -11.03
CA ASN A 145 -8.64 4.90 -11.07
C ASN A 145 -7.51 3.94 -11.43
N SER A 146 -6.60 4.37 -12.31
CA SER A 146 -5.36 3.65 -12.61
C SER A 146 -4.41 3.69 -11.41
N MET A 147 -3.67 2.60 -11.21
CA MET A 147 -2.67 2.48 -10.15
C MET A 147 -1.29 2.25 -10.76
N LEU A 148 -0.36 3.12 -10.42
CA LEU A 148 1.04 3.04 -10.77
C LEU A 148 1.86 2.72 -9.53
N VAL A 149 2.67 1.66 -9.61
CA VAL A 149 3.63 1.32 -8.57
C VAL A 149 5.01 1.43 -9.19
N LEU A 150 5.84 2.33 -8.64
CA LEU A 150 7.19 2.52 -9.13
C LEU A 150 8.16 1.53 -8.46
N PRO A 151 9.15 1.03 -9.21
CA PRO A 151 10.21 0.22 -8.63
C PRO A 151 11.00 1.01 -7.58
N GLU A 152 11.58 0.28 -6.63
CA GLU A 152 12.45 0.85 -5.61
C GLU A 152 13.70 1.48 -6.23
N SER A 153 14.23 2.52 -5.60
CA SER A 153 15.34 3.32 -6.14
C SER A 153 16.62 2.51 -6.42
N TRP A 154 16.85 1.42 -5.70
CA TRP A 154 18.02 0.55 -5.89
C TRP A 154 17.91 -0.35 -7.13
N ASN A 155 16.69 -0.54 -7.65
CA ASN A 155 16.43 -1.39 -8.82
C ASN A 155 16.37 -0.58 -10.13
N VAL A 156 16.66 0.72 -10.09
CA VAL A 156 16.57 1.62 -11.24
C VAL A 156 17.94 2.24 -11.52
N PRO A 157 18.54 1.99 -12.70
CA PRO A 157 19.76 2.69 -13.11
C PRO A 157 19.58 4.21 -13.18
N SER A 158 20.64 4.95 -12.89
CA SER A 158 20.62 6.42 -12.97
C SER A 158 20.28 6.88 -14.40
N GLY A 159 19.29 7.77 -14.53
CA GLY A 159 18.84 8.30 -15.81
C GLY A 159 17.84 7.42 -16.57
N SER A 160 17.41 6.30 -16.00
CA SER A 160 16.28 5.54 -16.56
C SER A 160 14.97 6.33 -16.46
N ARG A 161 14.10 6.14 -17.45
CA ARG A 161 12.73 6.68 -17.49
C ARG A 161 11.75 5.53 -17.42
N TYR A 162 10.61 5.75 -16.78
CA TYR A 162 9.54 4.75 -16.66
C TYR A 162 8.42 5.09 -17.64
N LEU A 163 8.19 4.22 -18.62
CA LEU A 163 7.12 4.41 -19.61
C LEU A 163 5.83 3.78 -19.09
N VAL A 164 4.76 4.56 -19.08
CA VAL A 164 3.39 4.12 -18.76
C VAL A 164 2.58 4.22 -20.04
N GLU A 165 2.37 3.10 -20.72
CA GLU A 165 1.45 3.01 -21.86
C GLU A 165 0.06 2.67 -21.35
N ASP A 166 -0.89 3.59 -21.49
CA ASP A 166 -2.25 3.48 -20.99
C ASP A 166 -3.31 3.55 -22.10
N ASN A 167 -4.51 3.11 -21.73
CA ASN A 167 -5.69 3.16 -22.58
C ASN A 167 -6.82 3.92 -21.89
N PHE A 168 -7.49 4.78 -22.64
CA PHE A 168 -8.60 5.59 -22.15
C PHE A 168 -9.83 4.74 -21.73
N ALA A 169 -9.94 3.51 -22.25
CA ALA A 169 -11.02 2.59 -21.90
C ALA A 169 -10.88 1.91 -20.52
N GLY A 170 -9.78 2.15 -19.80
CA GLY A 170 -9.54 1.57 -18.46
C GLY A 170 -9.36 0.05 -18.46
N LEU A 171 -8.97 -0.52 -19.60
CA LEU A 171 -8.69 -1.95 -19.72
C LEU A 171 -7.31 -2.29 -19.13
N PRO A 172 -7.12 -3.49 -18.58
CA PRO A 172 -5.82 -3.91 -18.08
C PRO A 172 -4.80 -3.92 -19.23
N ASN A 173 -3.62 -3.41 -18.91
CA ASN A 173 -2.45 -3.34 -19.78
C ASN A 173 -1.22 -3.89 -19.03
N ASP A 174 -0.12 -4.06 -19.77
CA ASP A 174 1.16 -4.53 -19.22
C ASP A 174 1.61 -3.67 -18.02
N THR A 175 1.41 -2.35 -18.08
CA THR A 175 1.74 -1.43 -16.98
C THR A 175 0.96 -1.72 -15.69
N THR A 176 -0.34 -2.03 -15.81
CA THR A 176 -1.20 -2.41 -14.69
C THR A 176 -0.76 -3.75 -14.10
N GLU A 177 -0.44 -4.74 -14.94
CA GLU A 177 0.06 -6.04 -14.49
C GLU A 177 1.40 -5.92 -13.76
N ILE A 178 2.33 -5.11 -14.29
CA ILE A 178 3.62 -4.81 -13.65
C ILE A 178 3.39 -4.13 -12.30
N SER A 179 2.51 -3.13 -12.25
CA SER A 179 2.20 -2.41 -11.01
C SER A 179 1.59 -3.33 -9.95
N GLN A 180 0.69 -4.24 -10.34
CA GLN A 180 0.13 -5.25 -9.45
C GLN A 180 1.19 -6.23 -8.94
N CYS A 181 2.10 -6.68 -9.81
CA CYS A 181 3.22 -7.53 -9.42
C CYS A 181 4.16 -6.86 -8.42
N LEU A 182 4.52 -5.59 -8.66
CA LEU A 182 5.35 -4.81 -7.75
C LEU A 182 4.67 -4.59 -6.40
N LEU A 183 3.38 -4.28 -6.40
CA LEU A 183 2.59 -4.16 -5.18
C LEU A 183 2.59 -5.46 -4.38
N ALA A 184 2.34 -6.59 -5.05
CA ALA A 184 2.33 -7.90 -4.41
C ALA A 184 3.70 -8.24 -3.79
N SER A 185 4.79 -7.98 -4.52
CA SER A 185 6.16 -8.17 -4.01
C SER A 185 6.42 -7.31 -2.76
N LYS A 186 6.07 -6.02 -2.81
CA LYS A 186 6.21 -5.11 -1.67
C LYS A 186 5.39 -5.56 -0.46
N LEU A 187 4.16 -6.02 -0.70
CA LEU A 187 3.29 -6.56 0.34
C LEU A 187 3.89 -7.81 0.98
N MET A 188 4.41 -8.74 0.17
CA MET A 188 5.03 -9.96 0.67
C MET A 188 6.29 -9.66 1.51
N SER A 189 7.14 -8.72 1.10
CA SER A 189 8.31 -8.29 1.87
C SER A 189 7.90 -7.75 3.25
N VAL A 190 6.95 -6.82 3.28
CA VAL A 190 6.46 -6.22 4.53
C VAL A 190 5.84 -7.26 5.47
N HIS A 191 5.10 -8.22 4.92
CA HIS A 191 4.56 -9.32 5.71
C HIS A 191 5.65 -10.24 6.27
N GLY A 192 6.70 -10.50 5.48
CA GLY A 192 7.87 -11.25 5.91
C GLY A 192 8.62 -10.55 7.05
N GLU A 193 8.94 -9.27 6.89
CA GLU A 193 9.60 -8.45 7.90
C GLU A 193 8.78 -8.39 9.20
N LYS A 194 7.46 -8.21 9.09
CA LYS A 194 6.57 -8.26 10.26
C LYS A 194 6.63 -9.62 10.96
N ALA A 195 6.61 -10.72 10.21
CA ALA A 195 6.67 -12.06 10.79
C ALA A 195 8.00 -12.30 11.53
N GLU A 196 9.11 -11.85 10.95
CA GLU A 196 10.43 -11.93 11.58
C GLU A 196 10.49 -11.09 12.86
N LEU A 197 10.03 -9.84 12.83
CA LEU A 197 9.98 -8.98 14.01
C LEU A 197 9.11 -9.56 15.12
N MET A 198 7.96 -10.14 14.77
CA MET A 198 7.10 -10.81 15.75
C MET A 198 7.81 -12.03 16.37
N GLN A 199 8.57 -12.79 15.59
CA GLN A 199 9.34 -13.92 16.12
C GLN A 199 10.48 -13.45 17.05
N GLN A 200 11.20 -12.39 16.68
CA GLN A 200 12.25 -11.81 17.52
C GLN A 200 11.67 -11.29 18.85
N LEU A 201 10.51 -10.64 18.81
CA LEU A 201 9.81 -10.17 20.00
C LEU A 201 9.43 -11.34 20.93
N GLU A 202 8.95 -12.45 20.36
CA GLU A 202 8.59 -13.63 21.12
C GLU A 202 9.80 -14.27 21.80
N VAL A 203 10.92 -14.39 21.07
CA VAL A 203 12.18 -14.88 21.64
C VAL A 203 12.66 -13.97 22.77
N GLN A 204 12.63 -12.65 22.59
CA GLN A 204 13.02 -11.69 23.63
C GLN A 204 12.12 -11.78 24.87
N LYS A 205 10.80 -11.94 24.69
CA LYS A 205 9.86 -12.15 25.81
C LYS A 205 10.19 -13.42 26.58
N ASN A 206 10.42 -14.52 25.88
CA ASN A 206 10.74 -15.79 26.53
C ASN A 206 12.09 -15.72 27.26
N MET A 207 13.11 -15.12 26.65
CA MET A 207 14.41 -14.92 27.30
C MET A 207 14.31 -14.05 28.57
N THR A 208 13.56 -12.95 28.52
CA THR A 208 13.38 -12.06 29.68
C THR A 208 12.54 -12.69 30.78
N HIS A 209 11.51 -13.47 30.41
CA HIS A 209 10.71 -14.24 31.37
C HIS A 209 11.58 -15.25 32.11
N THR A 210 12.35 -16.08 31.39
CA THR A 210 13.22 -17.07 32.00
C THR A 210 14.30 -16.43 32.87
N ALA A 211 14.92 -15.33 32.43
CA ALA A 211 15.89 -14.60 33.25
C ALA A 211 15.26 -14.07 34.56
N LEU A 212 14.01 -13.61 34.52
CA LEU A 212 13.29 -13.16 35.72
C LEU A 212 13.00 -14.33 36.67
N GLU A 213 12.60 -15.49 36.14
CA GLU A 213 12.38 -16.71 36.94
C GLU A 213 13.68 -17.16 37.62
N GLU A 214 14.80 -17.19 36.90
CA GLU A 214 16.12 -17.54 37.45
C GLU A 214 16.54 -16.58 38.57
N LEU A 215 16.32 -15.28 38.40
CA LEU A 215 16.62 -14.28 39.43
C LEU A 215 15.75 -14.44 40.68
N LEU A 216 14.47 -14.79 40.52
CA LEU A 216 13.57 -15.06 41.65
C LEU A 216 14.05 -16.27 42.46
N ILE A 217 14.45 -17.35 41.78
CA ILE A 217 15.00 -18.55 42.42
C ILE A 217 16.29 -18.20 43.17
N ALA A 218 17.23 -17.52 42.50
CA ALA A 218 18.48 -17.10 43.12
C ALA A 218 18.26 -16.24 44.38
N ARG A 219 17.26 -15.33 44.35
CA ARG A 219 16.89 -14.53 45.52
C ARG A 219 16.39 -15.41 46.67
N GLU A 220 15.55 -16.41 46.39
CA GLU A 220 15.01 -17.29 47.43
C GLU A 220 16.12 -18.14 48.08
N GLU A 221 17.06 -18.64 47.27
CA GLU A 221 18.22 -19.38 47.76
C GLU A 221 19.12 -18.52 48.65
N LEU A 222 19.43 -17.29 48.24
CA LEU A 222 20.21 -16.35 49.05
C LEU A 222 19.52 -16.06 50.39
N ALA A 223 18.20 -15.91 50.41
CA ALA A 223 17.45 -15.70 51.66
C ALA A 223 17.54 -16.91 52.59
N LYS A 224 17.47 -18.13 52.06
CA LYS A 224 17.67 -19.37 52.85
C LYS A 224 19.09 -19.48 53.41
N VAL A 225 20.10 -19.03 52.67
CA VAL A 225 21.48 -19.00 53.17
C VAL A 225 21.64 -17.96 54.27
N GLN A 226 21.06 -16.77 54.10
CA GLN A 226 21.12 -15.69 55.09
C GLN A 226 20.44 -16.10 56.42
N THR A 227 19.29 -16.77 56.37
CA THR A 227 18.64 -17.27 57.59
C THR A 227 19.44 -18.37 58.28
N LYS A 228 20.08 -19.27 57.53
CA LYS A 228 21.00 -20.28 58.08
C LYS A 228 22.21 -19.64 58.78
N LEU A 229 22.83 -18.62 58.17
CA LEU A 229 23.97 -17.91 58.76
C LEU A 229 23.60 -17.16 60.03
N LEU A 230 22.45 -16.49 60.06
CA LEU A 230 21.93 -15.82 61.26
C LEU A 230 21.58 -16.83 62.36
N GLY A 231 20.99 -17.97 62.00
CA GLY A 231 20.67 -19.06 62.94
C GLY A 231 21.89 -19.80 63.52
N SER A 232 23.03 -19.80 62.83
CA SER A 232 24.27 -20.43 63.32
C SER A 232 25.16 -19.50 64.14
N SER A 233 24.75 -18.25 64.38
CA SER A 233 25.57 -17.21 65.01
C SER A 233 25.26 -16.90 66.49
N VAL A 234 24.69 -17.86 67.24
CA VAL A 234 24.66 -17.78 68.71
C VAL A 234 25.90 -18.51 69.25
N PRO A 235 26.98 -17.80 69.66
CA PRO A 235 28.07 -18.43 70.39
C PRO A 235 27.59 -18.73 71.81
N ASP A 236 27.63 -20.00 72.20
CA ASP A 236 27.62 -20.43 73.60
C ASP A 236 28.88 -19.85 74.29
N GLY A 237 28.69 -18.65 74.84
CA GLY A 237 29.72 -17.88 75.54
C GLY A 237 29.19 -17.34 76.85
N GLN A 238 29.39 -18.13 77.90
CA GLN A 238 29.41 -17.80 79.33
C GLN A 238 28.10 -17.49 80.08
N GLN A 239 27.84 -18.29 81.11
CA GLN A 239 27.79 -17.83 82.52
C GLN A 239 28.21 -19.01 83.44
N ASN A 240 29.37 -18.89 84.10
CA ASN A 240 29.54 -18.66 85.55
C ASN A 240 28.85 -19.74 86.41
N GLY A 241 29.54 -20.54 87.23
CA GLY A 241 30.46 -20.13 88.27
C GLY A 241 29.75 -20.19 89.64
N SER A 242 30.30 -21.00 90.56
CA SER A 242 30.19 -20.92 92.03
C SER A 242 29.24 -21.87 92.80
N VAL A 243 29.81 -22.47 93.86
CA VAL A 243 29.23 -23.05 95.10
C VAL A 243 28.54 -24.42 94.95
N ARG A 244 28.86 -25.52 95.64
CA ARG A 244 29.64 -25.83 96.86
C ARG A 244 30.09 -27.29 96.79
#